data_AF-A0A2V7S2Z3-F1
#
_entry.id   AF-A0A2V7S2Z3-F1
#
_cell.length_a   1.000
_cell.length_b   1.000
_cell.length_c   1.000
_cell.angle_alpha   90.00
_cell.angle_beta   90.00
_cell.angle_gamma   90.00
#
_symmetry.space_group_name_H-M   'P 1'
#
loop_
_entity.id
_entity.type
_entity.pdbx_description
1 polymer ?
#
loop_
_entity_poly.entity_id
_entity_poly.type
_entity_poly.pdbx_seq_one_letter_code
_entity_poly.pdbx_strand_id
1 'polypeptide(L)'
;RHDILFRTGARPSINFHQFLIAPYIGDGSPADQYMWVDNLTVATGAPSAPSSSVASVTVSPSSMSVAAGSTYQFTATLKDAFGTVLTGQPVTWATSDPSVATVNGSGLVTGVAAGTATISAT
;
A
#
# COMPACT_ATOMS: atom_id res chain seq x y z
N ARG A 1 3.59 -7.44 27.94
CA ARG A 1 4.43 -7.35 26.72
C ARG A 1 5.08 -5.98 26.76
N HIS A 2 6.36 -5.92 27.12
CA HIS A 2 7.14 -4.68 27.06
C HIS A 2 8.15 -4.88 25.94
N ASP A 3 8.11 -4.01 24.95
CA ASP A 3 9.07 -4.04 23.86
C ASP A 3 10.42 -3.56 24.41
N ILE A 4 11.47 -4.37 24.27
CA ILE A 4 12.83 -3.92 24.57
C ILE A 4 13.36 -3.21 23.33
N LEU A 5 13.32 -1.87 23.38
CA LEU A 5 13.81 -1.02 22.31
C LEU A 5 15.27 -0.62 22.58
N PHE A 6 16.20 -1.21 21.83
CA PHE A 6 17.61 -0.77 21.83
C PHE A 6 17.78 0.47 20.94
N ARG A 7 17.91 1.66 21.52
CA ARG A 7 18.31 2.89 20.80
C ARG A 7 19.76 3.24 21.13
N THR A 8 20.61 3.31 20.12
CA THR A 8 22.02 3.73 20.26
C THR A 8 22.13 5.25 20.14
N GLY A 9 21.57 5.98 21.12
CA GLY A 9 21.43 7.44 21.08
C GLY A 9 22.71 8.28 20.87
N ALA A 10 23.91 7.69 20.99
CA ALA A 10 25.18 8.40 20.79
C ALA A 10 26.04 7.88 19.62
N ARG A 11 25.65 6.78 18.96
CA ARG A 11 26.41 6.13 17.87
C ARG A 11 25.42 5.52 16.87
N PRO A 12 24.97 6.28 15.86
CA PRO A 12 24.01 5.79 14.87
C PRO A 12 24.59 4.71 13.93
N SER A 13 25.89 4.40 14.06
CA SER A 13 26.65 3.52 13.16
C SER A 13 27.21 2.26 13.86
N ILE A 14 26.64 1.84 14.99
CA ILE A 14 27.09 0.60 15.65
C ILE A 14 26.76 -0.59 14.74
N ASN A 15 27.81 -1.27 14.27
CA ASN A 15 27.73 -2.55 13.58
C ASN A 15 27.87 -3.66 14.61
N PHE A 16 26.83 -4.48 14.77
CA PHE A 16 26.94 -5.71 15.53
C PHE A 16 27.57 -6.78 14.64
N HIS A 17 28.65 -7.40 15.12
CA HIS A 17 29.27 -8.52 14.41
C HIS A 17 28.52 -9.83 14.67
N GLN A 18 27.90 -9.97 15.85
CA GLN A 18 27.19 -11.17 16.28
C GLN A 18 26.11 -10.81 17.31
N PHE A 19 24.95 -11.45 17.21
CA PHE A 19 23.96 -11.52 18.29
C PHE A 19 24.13 -12.86 19.00
N LEU A 20 24.72 -12.84 20.20
CA LEU A 20 25.03 -14.03 20.98
C LEU A 20 23.99 -14.22 22.08
N ILE A 21 23.31 -15.37 22.08
CA ILE A 21 22.48 -15.83 23.19
C ILE A 21 23.34 -16.77 24.03
N ALA A 22 23.67 -16.35 25.25
CA ALA A 22 24.46 -17.17 26.16
C ALA A 22 23.57 -18.22 26.85
N PRO A 23 24.09 -19.44 27.09
CA PRO A 23 23.36 -20.43 27.89
C PRO A 23 23.11 -19.90 29.30
N TYR A 24 21.94 -20.21 29.87
CA TYR A 24 21.68 -19.98 31.29
C TYR A 24 22.47 -21.01 32.12
N ILE A 25 23.38 -20.54 32.97
CA ILE A 25 24.21 -21.37 33.84
C ILE A 25 23.82 -21.07 35.30
N GLY A 26 22.60 -21.46 35.69
CA GLY A 26 22.14 -21.45 37.08
C GLY A 26 22.01 -22.87 37.63
N ASP A 27 22.41 -23.04 38.90
CA ASP A 27 22.31 -24.16 39.87
C ASP A 27 22.32 -25.65 39.43
N GLY A 28 22.58 -25.95 38.16
CA GLY A 28 22.94 -27.29 37.70
C GLY A 28 21.86 -27.98 36.86
N SER A 29 21.73 -27.54 35.60
CA SER A 29 21.63 -28.40 34.41
C SER A 29 21.58 -27.50 33.17
N PRO A 30 22.30 -27.83 32.08
CA PRO A 30 22.11 -27.12 30.81
C PRO A 30 20.67 -27.34 30.34
N ALA A 31 19.87 -26.28 30.28
CA ALA A 31 18.59 -26.32 29.59
C ALA A 31 18.81 -25.85 28.14
N ASP A 32 18.34 -26.64 27.17
CA ASP A 32 18.29 -26.20 25.78
C ASP A 32 17.43 -24.93 25.69
N GLN A 33 17.99 -23.87 25.13
CA GLN A 33 17.25 -22.64 24.86
C GLN A 33 16.92 -22.57 23.37
N TYR A 34 15.63 -22.44 23.07
CA TYR A 34 15.13 -22.27 21.71
C TYR A 34 14.57 -20.86 21.54
N MET A 35 14.88 -20.23 20.41
CA MET A 35 14.22 -19.02 19.93
C MET A 35 13.51 -19.36 18.63
N TRP A 36 12.20 -19.13 18.58
CA TRP A 36 11.41 -19.25 17.37
C TRP A 36 11.24 -17.87 16.76
N VAL A 37 11.56 -17.74 15.48
CA VAL A 37 11.37 -16.51 14.71
C VAL A 37 10.54 -16.88 13.49
N ASP A 38 9.27 -16.44 13.47
CA ASP A 38 8.35 -16.77 12.38
C ASP A 38 8.70 -15.98 11.11
N ASN A 39 8.82 -14.65 11.22
CA ASN A 39 9.13 -13.77 10.09
C ASN A 39 10.16 -12.70 10.47
N LEU A 40 11.39 -12.84 9.96
CA LEU A 40 12.45 -11.85 10.11
C LEU A 40 12.67 -11.10 8.79
N THR A 41 12.60 -9.77 8.83
CA THR A 41 13.01 -8.89 7.70
C THR A 41 14.16 -8.00 8.15
N VAL A 42 15.28 -8.04 7.43
CA VAL A 42 16.48 -7.22 7.70
C VAL A 42 16.73 -6.30 6.51
N ALA A 43 16.84 -5.00 6.75
CA ALA A 43 17.11 -4.00 5.71
C ALA A 43 18.19 -3.01 6.18
N THR A 44 18.96 -2.48 5.22
CA THR A 44 20.03 -1.49 5.46
C THR A 44 19.50 -0.05 5.55
N GLY A 45 18.20 0.15 5.36
CA GLY A 45 17.51 1.42 5.53
C GLY A 45 16.29 1.25 6.45
N ALA A 46 15.84 2.35 7.05
CA ALA A 46 14.57 2.35 7.77
C ALA A 46 13.45 1.83 6.84
N PRO A 47 12.47 1.06 7.35
CA PRO A 47 11.25 0.82 6.58
C PRO A 47 10.73 2.20 6.19
N SER A 48 10.67 2.49 4.88
CA SER A 48 10.03 3.71 4.43
C SER A 48 8.62 3.66 4.97
N ALA A 49 8.24 4.63 5.81
CA ALA A 49 6.83 4.77 6.18
C ALA A 49 6.04 4.79 4.86
N PRO A 50 4.94 4.02 4.74
CA PRO A 50 4.12 4.07 3.54
C PRO A 50 3.74 5.53 3.35
N SER A 51 4.22 6.14 2.27
CA SER A 51 3.97 7.55 2.07
C SER A 51 2.50 7.70 1.68
N SER A 52 1.74 8.44 2.48
CA SER A 52 0.31 8.63 2.23
C SER A 52 0.02 9.66 1.14
N SER A 53 1.07 10.30 0.61
CA SER A 53 0.97 11.25 -0.48
C SER A 53 0.80 10.52 -1.80
N VAL A 54 -0.33 10.76 -2.46
CA VAL A 54 -0.57 10.30 -3.83
C VAL A 54 0.36 11.07 -4.76
N ALA A 55 1.14 10.36 -5.57
CA ALA A 55 2.01 10.95 -6.60
C ALA A 55 1.49 10.69 -8.01
N SER A 56 0.74 9.60 -8.22
CA SER A 56 0.12 9.30 -9.51
C SER A 56 -1.22 8.58 -9.36
N VAL A 57 -2.13 8.85 -10.30
CA VAL A 57 -3.42 8.20 -10.45
C VAL A 57 -3.48 7.59 -11.84
N THR A 58 -3.75 6.29 -11.94
CA THR A 58 -3.91 5.59 -13.23
C THR A 58 -5.31 5.00 -13.32
N VAL A 59 -6.05 5.32 -14.37
CA VAL A 59 -7.40 4.77 -14.63
C VAL A 59 -7.30 3.64 -15.66
N SER A 60 -7.97 2.52 -15.39
CA SER A 60 -8.07 1.38 -16.29
C SER A 60 -9.52 0.92 -16.45
N PRO A 61 -9.96 0.57 -17.68
CA PRO A 61 -9.25 0.75 -18.94
C PRO A 61 -9.10 2.24 -19.30
N SER A 62 -8.23 2.57 -20.25
CA SER A 62 -8.06 3.96 -20.72
C SER A 62 -9.21 4.44 -21.62
N SER A 63 -9.94 3.51 -22.24
CA SER A 63 -11.10 3.77 -23.07
C SER A 63 -12.01 2.55 -23.11
N MET A 64 -13.33 2.75 -23.21
CA MET A 64 -14.30 1.68 -23.35
C MET A 64 -15.51 2.17 -24.15
N SER A 65 -16.06 1.31 -25.01
CA SER A 65 -17.36 1.53 -25.65
C SER A 65 -18.44 0.84 -24.82
N VAL A 66 -19.39 1.61 -24.29
CA VAL A 66 -20.50 1.12 -23.46
C VAL A 66 -21.81 1.39 -24.18
N ALA A 67 -22.63 0.35 -24.38
CA ALA A 67 -23.96 0.54 -24.96
C ALA A 67 -24.86 1.33 -24.01
N ALA A 68 -25.81 2.09 -24.56
CA ALA A 68 -26.81 2.80 -23.75
C ALA A 68 -27.58 1.81 -22.85
N GLY A 69 -27.75 2.16 -21.58
CA GLY A 69 -28.35 1.32 -20.55
C GLY A 69 -27.43 0.25 -19.96
N SER A 70 -26.24 0.03 -20.53
CA SER A 70 -25.24 -0.89 -19.99
C SER A 70 -24.28 -0.18 -19.04
N THR A 71 -23.63 -0.97 -18.19
CA THR A 71 -22.64 -0.46 -17.23
C THR A 71 -21.26 -1.07 -17.46
N TYR A 72 -20.22 -0.35 -17.04
CA TYR A 72 -18.84 -0.82 -17.07
C TYR A 72 -18.06 -0.24 -15.89
N GLN A 73 -17.20 -1.06 -15.27
CA GLN A 73 -16.42 -0.66 -14.10
C GLN A 73 -15.05 -0.14 -14.51
N PHE A 74 -14.75 1.11 -14.16
CA PHE A 74 -13.40 1.66 -14.23
C PHE A 74 -12.72 1.57 -12.87
N THR A 75 -11.41 1.34 -12.87
CA THR A 75 -10.61 1.23 -11.65
C THR A 75 -9.52 2.29 -11.65
N ALA A 76 -9.40 3.03 -10.55
CA ALA A 76 -8.29 3.95 -10.31
C ALA A 76 -7.25 3.27 -9.41
N THR A 77 -5.99 3.28 -9.83
CA THR A 77 -4.84 2.81 -9.03
C THR A 77 -4.00 4.01 -8.64
N LEU A 78 -3.83 4.22 -7.34
CA LEU A 78 -3.07 5.32 -6.77
C LEU A 78 -1.70 4.79 -6.36
N LYS A 79 -0.64 5.54 -6.67
CA LYS A 79 0.72 5.20 -6.26
C LYS A 79 1.42 6.39 -5.65
N ASP A 80 2.30 6.11 -4.70
CA ASP A 80 3.19 7.12 -4.16
C ASP A 80 4.42 7.39 -5.07
N ALA A 81 5.27 8.31 -4.63
CA ALA A 81 6.47 8.72 -5.37
C ALA A 81 7.49 7.57 -5.55
N PHE A 82 7.36 6.49 -4.78
CA PHE A 82 8.20 5.30 -4.84
C PHE A 82 7.57 4.17 -5.67
N GLY A 83 6.37 4.38 -6.22
CA GLY A 83 5.65 3.41 -7.03
C GLY A 83 4.84 2.39 -6.20
N THR A 84 4.75 2.58 -4.88
CA THR A 84 3.97 1.72 -3.98
C THR A 84 2.48 1.99 -4.19
N VAL A 85 1.66 0.94 -4.34
CA VAL A 85 0.21 1.08 -4.45
C VAL A 85 -0.37 1.56 -3.12
N LEU A 86 -1.16 2.62 -3.17
CA LEU A 86 -1.86 3.19 -2.02
C LEU A 86 -3.29 2.65 -1.97
N THR A 87 -3.71 2.23 -0.77
CA THR A 87 -5.07 1.77 -0.49
C THR A 87 -5.75 2.69 0.52
N GLY A 88 -7.09 2.72 0.51
CA GLY A 88 -7.88 3.55 1.44
C GLY A 88 -7.87 5.05 1.15
N GLN A 89 -7.21 5.49 0.08
CA GLN A 89 -7.27 6.88 -0.37
C GLN A 89 -8.63 7.16 -1.02
N PRO A 90 -9.28 8.29 -0.71
CA PRO A 90 -10.52 8.66 -1.37
C PRO A 90 -10.26 8.94 -2.85
N VAL A 91 -11.17 8.50 -3.72
CA VAL A 91 -11.13 8.78 -5.16
C VAL A 91 -12.47 9.39 -5.55
N THR A 92 -12.41 10.55 -6.22
CA THR A 92 -13.60 11.21 -6.76
C THR A 92 -13.68 10.98 -8.26
N TRP A 93 -14.83 10.52 -8.73
CA TRP A 93 -15.09 10.28 -10.14
C TRP A 93 -15.94 11.38 -10.76
N ALA A 94 -15.65 11.74 -12.00
CA ALA A 94 -16.40 12.72 -12.77
C ALA A 94 -16.55 12.31 -14.24
N THR A 95 -17.62 12.78 -14.87
CA THR A 95 -17.88 12.66 -16.32
C THR A 95 -17.89 14.06 -16.93
N SER A 96 -17.33 14.21 -18.12
CA SER A 96 -17.41 15.46 -18.89
C SER A 96 -18.81 15.75 -19.43
N ASP A 97 -19.64 14.70 -19.61
CA ASP A 97 -20.99 14.82 -20.17
C ASP A 97 -21.95 13.76 -19.59
N PRO A 98 -22.75 14.12 -18.59
CA PRO A 98 -23.75 13.24 -17.99
C PRO A 98 -24.88 12.80 -18.94
N SER A 99 -25.10 13.53 -20.05
CA SER A 99 -26.12 13.16 -21.03
C SER A 99 -25.69 12.00 -21.93
N VAL A 100 -24.38 11.75 -22.03
CA VAL A 100 -23.78 10.64 -22.77
C VAL A 100 -23.44 9.47 -21.84
N ALA A 101 -22.78 9.75 -20.71
CA ALA A 101 -22.43 8.72 -19.72
C ALA A 101 -22.36 9.29 -18.31
N THR A 102 -22.86 8.53 -17.33
CA THR A 102 -22.77 8.86 -15.90
C THR A 102 -21.77 7.95 -15.20
N VAL A 103 -21.18 8.41 -14.10
CA VAL A 103 -20.26 7.61 -13.26
C VAL A 103 -20.63 7.80 -11.79
N ASN A 104 -20.63 6.72 -11.01
CA ASN A 104 -20.87 6.80 -9.56
C ASN A 104 -19.56 6.91 -8.76
N GLY A 105 -19.67 7.06 -7.43
CA GLY A 105 -18.50 7.20 -6.54
C GLY A 105 -17.57 5.98 -6.50
N SER A 106 -18.02 4.83 -6.99
CA SER A 106 -17.22 3.60 -7.09
C SER A 106 -16.53 3.44 -8.45
N GLY A 107 -16.71 4.38 -9.39
CA GLY A 107 -16.18 4.27 -10.76
C GLY A 107 -17.02 3.42 -11.71
N LEU A 108 -18.26 3.06 -11.32
CA LEU A 108 -19.18 2.37 -12.22
C LEU A 108 -19.79 3.36 -13.19
N VAL A 109 -19.50 3.19 -14.47
CA VAL A 109 -19.98 4.03 -15.57
C VAL A 109 -21.25 3.41 -16.16
N THR A 110 -22.27 4.23 -16.42
CA THR A 110 -23.50 3.84 -17.15
C THR A 110 -23.59 4.64 -18.44
N GLY A 111 -23.75 3.95 -19.59
CA GLY A 111 -24.02 4.60 -20.86
C GLY A 111 -25.46 5.13 -20.91
N VAL A 112 -25.64 6.39 -21.30
CA VAL A 112 -26.96 7.05 -21.35
C VAL A 112 -27.43 7.21 -22.80
N ALA A 113 -26.58 7.76 -23.67
CA ALA A 113 -26.89 7.99 -25.07
C ALA A 113 -25.64 7.83 -25.95
N ALA A 114 -25.83 7.79 -27.27
CA ALA A 114 -24.73 7.76 -28.22
C ALA A 114 -23.92 9.06 -28.16
N GLY A 115 -22.61 8.95 -28.03
CA GLY A 115 -21.70 10.09 -27.93
C GLY A 115 -20.34 9.69 -27.38
N THR A 116 -19.54 10.68 -26.97
CA THR A 116 -18.27 10.45 -26.30
C THR A 116 -18.21 11.29 -25.03
N ALA A 117 -17.88 10.66 -23.90
CA ALA A 117 -17.66 11.31 -22.62
C ALA A 117 -16.29 10.92 -22.07
N THR A 118 -15.62 11.85 -21.40
CA THR A 118 -14.36 11.59 -20.70
C THR A 118 -14.66 11.32 -19.23
N ILE A 119 -14.20 10.19 -18.71
CA ILE A 119 -14.31 9.82 -17.30
C ILE A 119 -12.97 10.13 -16.61
N SER A 120 -13.02 10.87 -15.51
CA SER A 120 -11.83 11.30 -14.74
C SER A 120 -11.90 10.81 -13.29
N ALA A 121 -10.74 10.53 -12.70
CA ALA A 121 -10.57 10.17 -11.29
C ALA A 121 -9.52 11.08 -10.63
N THR A 122 -9.83 11.64 -9.46
CA THR A 122 -8.95 12.53 -8.68
C THR A 122 -8.87 12.13 -7.22
#